data_AF-A0A6S7LA95-F1
#
_entry.id   AF-A0A6S7LA95-F1
#
_cell.length_a   1.000
_cell.length_b   1.000
_cell.length_c   1.000
_cell.angle_alpha   90.00
_cell.angle_beta   90.00
_cell.angle_gamma   90.00
#
_symmetry.space_group_name_H-M   'P 1'
#
loop_
_entity.id
_entity.type
_entity.pdbx_description
1 polymer ?
#
loop_
_entity_poly.entity_id
_entity_poly.type
_entity_poly.pdbx_seq_one_letter_code
_entity_poly.pdbx_strand_id
1 'polypeptide(L)'
;MERIRLELHMEEQEERERQREKMDIESKIRQRVDLQETRRQQLHYKELKRQAEMEEEEEFRRQMLAKFAEDDRIEQMNAQKRRMRQLEHKRAVEKLIEERREQFRREREAELEARHEEERMQEYRRQIIEEERQRLLQEHATKLLGYLPKGVLRDSQDLDMFDENFKDAYSKRYKEFWEEDSESSGAPA
;
A
#
# COMPACT_ATOMS: atom_id res chain seq x y z
N MET A 1 -119.25 56.96 -4.29
CA MET A 1 -118.36 56.33 -5.29
C MET A 1 -116.90 56.73 -5.14
N GLU A 2 -116.57 57.92 -4.63
CA GLU A 2 -115.17 58.38 -4.51
C GLU A 2 -114.38 57.73 -3.36
N ARG A 3 -115.03 57.48 -2.21
CA ARG A 3 -114.39 56.83 -1.04
C ARG A 3 -113.83 55.44 -1.36
N ILE A 4 -114.59 54.62 -2.09
CA ILE A 4 -114.20 53.26 -2.50
C ILE A 4 -112.98 53.27 -3.43
N ARG A 5 -112.84 54.29 -4.29
CA ARG A 5 -111.66 54.43 -5.18
C ARG A 5 -110.40 54.84 -4.42
N LEU A 6 -110.56 55.70 -3.40
CA LEU A 6 -109.46 56.10 -2.52
C LEU A 6 -109.01 54.92 -1.65
N GLU A 7 -109.95 54.17 -1.08
CA GLU A 7 -109.67 52.95 -0.30
C GLU A 7 -108.93 51.91 -1.14
N LEU A 8 -109.40 51.63 -2.37
CA LEU A 8 -108.73 50.71 -3.30
C LEU A 8 -107.31 51.15 -3.65
N HIS A 9 -107.09 52.45 -3.91
CA HIS A 9 -105.77 52.97 -4.21
C HIS A 9 -104.81 52.88 -3.02
N MET A 10 -105.30 53.13 -1.80
CA MET A 10 -104.52 52.95 -0.56
C MET A 10 -104.16 51.48 -0.35
N GLU A 11 -105.12 50.57 -0.56
CA GLU A 11 -104.90 49.13 -0.44
C GLU A 11 -103.90 48.60 -1.51
N GLU A 12 -103.99 49.07 -2.76
CA GLU A 12 -103.01 48.76 -3.82
C GLU A 12 -101.60 49.27 -3.48
N GLN A 13 -101.49 50.45 -2.84
CA GLN A 13 -100.20 50.97 -2.37
C GLN A 13 -99.63 50.10 -1.23
N GLU A 14 -100.45 49.74 -0.25
CA GLU A 14 -100.06 48.86 0.86
C GLU A 14 -99.68 47.45 0.37
N GLU A 15 -100.37 46.91 -0.64
CA GLU A 15 -99.98 45.65 -1.27
C GLU A 15 -98.63 45.73 -2.00
N ARG A 16 -98.37 46.82 -2.72
CA ARG A 16 -97.08 47.05 -3.38
C ARG A 16 -95.94 47.20 -2.38
N GLU A 17 -96.16 47.88 -1.26
CA GLU A 17 -95.18 48.00 -0.19
C GLU A 17 -94.90 46.64 0.46
N ARG A 18 -95.93 45.87 0.79
CA ARG A 18 -95.78 44.49 1.29
C ARG A 18 -95.02 43.59 0.32
N GLN A 19 -95.23 43.73 -0.99
CA GLN A 19 -94.47 42.98 -2.00
C GLN A 19 -93.01 43.40 -2.06
N ARG A 20 -92.71 44.71 -1.98
CA ARG A 20 -91.34 45.22 -1.92
C ARG A 20 -90.61 44.73 -0.67
N GLU A 21 -91.25 44.79 0.49
CA GLU A 21 -90.68 44.27 1.74
C GLU A 21 -90.37 42.77 1.65
N LYS A 22 -91.28 41.97 1.07
CA LYS A 22 -91.04 40.54 0.83
C LYS A 22 -89.84 40.29 -0.08
N MET A 23 -89.72 41.04 -1.18
CA MET A 23 -88.57 40.92 -2.10
C MET A 23 -87.26 41.35 -1.44
N ASP A 24 -87.28 42.40 -0.63
CA ASP A 24 -86.08 42.86 0.09
C ASP A 24 -85.63 41.85 1.15
N ILE A 25 -86.58 41.24 1.87
CA ILE A 25 -86.29 40.15 2.82
C ILE A 25 -85.73 38.94 2.07
N GLU A 26 -86.35 38.54 0.97
CA GLU A 26 -85.90 37.41 0.15
C GLU A 26 -84.49 37.64 -0.42
N SER A 27 -84.21 38.84 -0.94
CA SER A 27 -82.89 39.23 -1.44
C SER A 27 -81.82 39.16 -0.34
N LYS A 28 -82.12 39.68 0.87
CA LYS A 28 -81.21 39.60 2.02
C LYS A 28 -80.97 38.16 2.47
N ILE A 29 -81.98 37.29 2.41
CA ILE A 29 -81.84 35.87 2.73
C ILE A 29 -80.96 35.17 1.68
N ARG A 30 -81.20 35.39 0.38
CA ARG A 30 -80.38 34.83 -0.70
C ARG A 30 -78.93 35.26 -0.58
N GLN A 31 -78.67 36.56 -0.42
CA GLN A 31 -77.31 37.09 -0.21
C GLN A 31 -76.61 36.44 0.98
N ARG A 32 -77.33 36.20 2.09
CA ARG A 32 -76.76 35.53 3.27
C ARG A 32 -76.43 34.06 2.99
N VAL A 33 -77.30 33.34 2.29
CA VAL A 33 -77.07 31.94 1.92
C VAL A 33 -75.88 31.84 0.96
N ASP A 34 -75.83 32.68 -0.07
CA ASP A 34 -74.72 32.73 -1.04
C ASP A 34 -73.37 33.01 -0.34
N LEU A 35 -73.35 33.93 0.64
CA LEU A 35 -72.15 34.21 1.45
C LEU A 35 -71.74 33.02 2.32
N GLN A 36 -72.70 32.26 2.85
CA GLN A 36 -72.40 31.06 3.64
C GLN A 36 -71.87 29.92 2.77
N GLU A 37 -72.47 29.70 1.59
CA GLU A 37 -72.04 28.68 0.63
C GLU A 37 -70.65 28.97 0.08
N THR A 38 -70.39 30.21 -0.34
CA THR A 38 -69.05 30.63 -0.82
C THR A 38 -68.00 30.47 0.27
N ARG A 39 -68.29 30.85 1.52
CA ARG A 39 -67.38 30.62 2.66
C ARG A 39 -67.10 29.14 2.87
N ARG A 40 -68.13 28.27 2.78
CA ARG A 40 -67.97 26.82 2.92
C ARG A 40 -67.09 26.25 1.81
N GLN A 41 -67.30 26.67 0.57
CA GLN A 41 -66.48 26.25 -0.58
C GLN A 41 -65.02 26.71 -0.43
N GLN A 42 -64.78 27.94 0.01
CA GLN A 42 -63.43 28.45 0.25
C GLN A 42 -62.70 27.67 1.34
N LEU A 43 -63.37 27.34 2.45
CA LEU A 43 -62.80 26.51 3.52
C LEU A 43 -62.47 25.11 3.02
N HIS A 44 -63.39 24.48 2.28
CA HIS A 44 -63.17 23.16 1.72
C HIS A 44 -61.99 23.14 0.72
N TYR A 45 -61.91 24.12 -0.17
CA TYR A 45 -60.79 24.25 -1.10
C TYR A 45 -59.46 24.45 -0.37
N LYS A 46 -59.45 25.26 0.70
CA LYS A 46 -58.26 25.47 1.53
C LYS A 46 -57.82 24.19 2.24
N GLU A 47 -58.77 23.38 2.71
CA GLU A 47 -58.49 22.08 3.32
C GLU A 47 -57.92 21.08 2.31
N LEU A 48 -58.53 20.97 1.13
CA LEU A 48 -58.03 20.10 0.05
C LEU A 48 -56.62 20.51 -0.38
N LYS A 49 -56.37 21.81 -0.55
CA LYS A 49 -55.04 22.31 -0.88
C LYS A 49 -54.02 21.97 0.19
N ARG A 50 -54.37 22.13 1.47
CA ARG A 50 -53.49 21.79 2.59
C ARG A 50 -53.19 20.28 2.63
N GLN A 51 -54.18 19.44 2.36
CA GLN A 51 -53.99 17.98 2.30
C GLN A 51 -53.04 17.61 1.16
N ALA A 52 -53.24 18.17 -0.04
CA ALA A 52 -52.34 17.94 -1.17
C ALA A 52 -50.89 18.39 -0.86
N GLU A 53 -50.71 19.57 -0.27
CA GLU A 53 -49.38 20.06 0.15
C GLU A 53 -48.70 19.13 1.17
N MET A 54 -49.47 18.59 2.12
CA MET A 54 -48.95 17.62 3.09
C MET A 54 -48.54 16.30 2.41
N GLU A 55 -49.35 15.78 1.50
CA GLU A 55 -49.05 14.55 0.77
C GLU A 55 -47.78 14.71 -0.10
N GLU A 56 -47.66 15.84 -0.80
CA GLU A 56 -46.46 16.19 -1.57
C GLU A 56 -45.21 16.29 -0.68
N GLU A 57 -45.31 16.93 0.50
CA GLU A 57 -44.21 17.04 1.45
C GLU A 57 -43.81 15.65 1.99
N GLU A 58 -44.79 14.79 2.30
CA GLU A 58 -44.54 13.43 2.75
C GLU A 58 -43.90 12.55 1.68
N GLU A 59 -44.33 12.67 0.42
CA GLU A 59 -43.69 11.99 -0.72
C GLU A 59 -42.26 12.48 -0.94
N PHE A 60 -42.05 13.80 -0.94
CA PHE A 60 -40.73 14.39 -1.06
C PHE A 60 -39.80 13.93 0.07
N ARG A 61 -40.29 13.93 1.32
CA ARG A 61 -39.54 13.44 2.48
C ARG A 61 -39.17 11.98 2.33
N ARG A 62 -40.11 11.13 1.88
CA ARG A 62 -39.86 9.70 1.62
C ARG A 62 -38.78 9.50 0.55
N GLN A 63 -38.87 10.23 -0.56
CA GLN A 63 -37.88 10.16 -1.64
C GLN A 63 -36.49 10.61 -1.17
N MET A 64 -36.40 11.71 -0.41
CA MET A 64 -35.13 12.20 0.13
C MET A 64 -34.50 11.22 1.11
N LEU A 65 -35.28 10.63 2.02
CA LEU A 65 -34.80 9.60 2.93
C LEU A 65 -34.29 8.36 2.19
N ALA A 66 -35.01 7.91 1.15
CA ALA A 66 -34.57 6.79 0.32
C ALA A 66 -33.25 7.09 -0.40
N LYS A 67 -33.12 8.29 -0.97
CA LYS A 67 -31.89 8.74 -1.63
C LYS A 67 -30.71 8.76 -0.68
N PHE A 68 -30.86 9.34 0.52
CA PHE A 68 -29.78 9.35 1.51
C PHE A 68 -29.38 7.95 1.95
N ALA A 69 -30.34 7.04 2.14
CA ALA A 69 -30.03 5.65 2.49
C ALA A 69 -29.27 4.92 1.38
N GLU A 70 -29.56 5.21 0.11
CA GLU A 70 -28.82 4.68 -1.04
C GLU A 70 -27.39 5.25 -1.11
N ASP A 71 -27.25 6.57 -0.97
CA ASP A 71 -25.96 7.25 -0.97
C ASP A 71 -25.07 6.74 0.17
N ASP A 72 -25.60 6.62 1.40
CA ASP A 72 -24.87 6.07 2.55
C ASP A 72 -24.40 4.64 2.30
N ARG A 73 -25.24 3.80 1.69
CA ARG A 73 -24.87 2.42 1.34
C ARG A 73 -23.72 2.40 0.33
N ILE A 74 -23.77 3.25 -0.70
CA ILE A 74 -22.73 3.37 -1.71
C ILE A 74 -21.42 3.87 -1.07
N GLU A 75 -21.50 4.85 -0.18
CA GLU A 75 -20.34 5.38 0.54
C GLU A 75 -19.66 4.30 1.40
N GLN A 76 -20.44 3.52 2.16
CA GLN A 76 -19.92 2.42 2.97
C GLN A 76 -19.18 1.38 2.10
N MET A 77 -19.77 0.97 0.97
CA MET A 77 -19.16 0.01 0.05
C MET A 77 -17.87 0.57 -0.57
N ASN A 78 -17.87 1.85 -0.96
CA ASN A 78 -16.69 2.51 -1.51
C ASN A 78 -15.56 2.63 -0.48
N ALA A 79 -15.88 2.97 0.78
CA ALA A 79 -14.92 3.02 1.88
C ALA A 79 -14.30 1.64 2.14
N GLN A 80 -15.10 0.58 2.18
CA GLN A 80 -14.62 -0.80 2.31
C GLN A 80 -13.69 -1.17 1.15
N LYS A 81 -14.10 -0.90 -0.09
CA LYS A 81 -13.30 -1.19 -1.29
C LYS A 81 -11.95 -0.47 -1.28
N ARG A 82 -11.93 0.81 -0.84
CA ARG A 82 -10.68 1.57 -0.68
C ARG A 82 -9.76 0.93 0.37
N ARG A 83 -10.31 0.54 1.53
CA ARG A 83 -9.54 -0.15 2.58
C ARG A 83 -8.94 -1.47 2.07
N MET A 84 -9.72 -2.27 1.36
CA MET A 84 -9.25 -3.54 0.79
C MET A 84 -8.11 -3.33 -0.21
N ARG A 85 -8.25 -2.39 -1.14
CA ARG A 85 -7.18 -2.06 -2.11
C ARG A 85 -5.89 -1.60 -1.44
N GLN A 86 -5.99 -0.77 -0.40
CA GLN A 86 -4.82 -0.34 0.36
C GLN A 86 -4.15 -1.52 1.08
N LEU A 87 -4.93 -2.43 1.65
CA LEU A 87 -4.40 -3.64 2.28
C LEU A 87 -3.69 -4.55 1.26
N GLU A 88 -4.29 -4.75 0.09
CA GLU A 88 -3.70 -5.52 -1.01
C GLU A 88 -2.38 -4.90 -1.48
N HIS A 89 -2.33 -3.58 -1.68
CA HIS A 89 -1.09 -2.89 -2.04
C HIS A 89 -0.02 -3.01 -0.96
N LYS A 90 -0.38 -2.86 0.32
CA LYS A 90 0.56 -3.08 1.43
C LYS A 90 1.13 -4.50 1.42
N ARG A 91 0.27 -5.52 1.30
CA ARG A 91 0.68 -6.93 1.21
C ARG A 91 1.59 -7.20 0.01
N ALA A 92 1.28 -6.61 -1.15
CA ALA A 92 2.10 -6.76 -2.34
C ALA A 92 3.49 -6.14 -2.15
N VAL A 93 3.58 -4.96 -1.52
CA VAL A 93 4.86 -4.32 -1.20
C VAL A 93 5.65 -5.14 -0.17
N GLU A 94 5.01 -5.63 0.88
CA GLU A 94 5.65 -6.50 1.88
C GLU A 94 6.23 -7.76 1.22
N LYS A 95 5.47 -8.40 0.32
CA LYS A 95 5.95 -9.57 -0.42
C LYS A 95 7.17 -9.25 -1.29
N LEU A 96 7.18 -8.12 -2.00
CA LEU A 96 8.34 -7.69 -2.79
C LEU A 96 9.58 -7.44 -1.92
N ILE A 97 9.39 -6.87 -0.72
CA ILE A 97 10.49 -6.65 0.23
C ILE A 97 11.02 -8.00 0.73
N GLU A 98 10.15 -8.95 1.04
CA GLU A 98 10.51 -10.29 1.48
C GLU A 98 11.27 -11.06 0.39
N GLU A 99 10.76 -11.06 -0.84
CA GLU A 99 11.43 -11.66 -2.01
C GLU A 99 12.83 -11.04 -2.21
N ARG A 100 12.96 -9.71 -2.09
CA ARG A 100 14.26 -9.04 -2.20
C ARG A 100 15.22 -9.44 -1.07
N ARG A 101 14.72 -9.62 0.15
CA ARG A 101 15.53 -10.10 1.29
C ARG A 101 15.96 -11.55 1.08
N GLU A 102 15.08 -12.39 0.55
CA GLU A 102 15.41 -13.78 0.20
C GLU A 102 16.47 -13.87 -0.88
N GLN A 103 16.35 -13.07 -1.95
CA GLN A 103 17.35 -12.98 -3.00
C GLN A 103 18.71 -12.58 -2.43
N PHE A 104 18.76 -11.52 -1.62
CA PHE A 104 20.01 -11.08 -1.00
C PHE A 104 20.63 -12.14 -0.07
N ARG A 105 19.82 -12.88 0.69
CA ARG A 105 20.32 -14.00 1.51
C ARG A 105 20.91 -15.11 0.63
N ARG A 106 20.21 -15.51 -0.43
CA ARG A 106 20.67 -16.56 -1.36
C ARG A 106 21.97 -16.16 -2.07
N GLU A 107 22.06 -14.92 -2.54
CA GLU A 107 23.27 -14.40 -3.18
C GLU A 107 24.46 -14.42 -2.21
N ARG A 108 24.24 -14.01 -0.96
CA ARG A 108 25.28 -14.03 0.08
C ARG A 108 25.70 -15.44 0.47
N GLU A 109 24.76 -16.38 0.57
CA GLU A 109 25.06 -17.79 0.83
C GLU A 109 25.87 -18.40 -0.32
N ALA A 110 25.48 -18.13 -1.57
CA ALA A 110 26.21 -18.58 -2.75
C ALA A 110 27.62 -17.97 -2.86
N GLU A 111 27.79 -16.70 -2.52
CA GLU A 111 29.10 -16.05 -2.48
C GLU A 111 30.03 -16.69 -1.43
N LEU A 112 29.50 -16.99 -0.24
CA LEU A 112 30.26 -17.67 0.81
C LEU A 112 30.63 -19.10 0.41
N GLU A 113 29.72 -19.83 -0.22
CA GLU A 113 29.97 -21.18 -0.70
C GLU A 113 31.03 -21.20 -1.81
N ALA A 114 30.94 -20.31 -2.79
CA ALA A 114 31.95 -20.15 -3.84
C ALA A 114 33.33 -19.82 -3.25
N ARG A 115 33.38 -18.94 -2.26
CA ARG A 115 34.65 -18.62 -1.57
C ARG A 115 35.23 -19.84 -0.85
N HIS A 116 34.40 -20.62 -0.16
CA HIS A 116 34.86 -21.86 0.46
C HIS A 116 35.34 -22.89 -0.56
N GLU A 117 34.70 -23.01 -1.72
CA GLU A 117 35.17 -23.87 -2.81
C GLU A 117 36.50 -23.41 -3.36
N GLU A 118 36.68 -22.10 -3.59
CA GLU A 118 37.96 -21.53 -4.01
C GLU A 118 39.06 -21.79 -2.99
N GLU A 119 38.80 -21.61 -1.70
CA GLU A 119 39.74 -21.91 -0.61
C GLU A 119 40.14 -23.40 -0.63
N ARG A 120 39.18 -24.33 -0.76
CA ARG A 120 39.47 -25.77 -0.88
C ARG A 120 40.29 -26.11 -2.12
N MET A 121 39.98 -25.51 -3.27
CA MET A 121 40.74 -25.72 -4.50
C MET A 121 42.16 -25.16 -4.40
N GLN A 122 42.35 -24.03 -3.72
CA GLN A 122 43.67 -23.48 -3.45
C GLN A 122 44.47 -24.36 -2.50
N GLU A 123 43.86 -24.89 -1.43
CA GLU A 123 44.50 -25.83 -0.53
C GLU A 123 44.92 -27.11 -1.26
N TYR A 124 44.04 -27.68 -2.06
CA TYR A 124 44.35 -28.86 -2.88
C TYR A 124 45.49 -28.59 -3.87
N ARG A 125 45.48 -27.42 -4.52
CA ARG A 125 46.57 -27.01 -5.42
C ARG A 125 47.89 -26.84 -4.65
N ARG A 126 47.87 -26.29 -3.43
CA ARG A 126 49.06 -26.17 -2.59
C ARG A 126 49.60 -27.54 -2.19
N GLN A 127 48.73 -28.49 -1.85
CA GLN A 127 49.13 -29.87 -1.54
C GLN A 127 49.84 -30.52 -2.72
N ILE A 128 49.27 -30.46 -3.94
CA ILE A 128 49.90 -31.01 -5.14
C ILE A 128 51.27 -30.37 -5.41
N ILE A 129 51.38 -29.04 -5.29
CA ILE A 129 52.65 -28.33 -5.49
C ILE A 129 53.69 -28.78 -4.47
N GLU A 130 53.28 -28.99 -3.22
CA GLU A 130 54.19 -29.44 -2.15
C GLU A 130 54.65 -30.89 -2.36
N GLU A 131 53.74 -31.78 -2.77
CA GLU A 131 54.07 -33.17 -3.14
C GLU A 131 55.07 -33.22 -4.31
N GLU A 132 54.81 -32.47 -5.38
CA GLU A 132 55.73 -32.38 -6.52
C GLU A 132 57.06 -31.69 -6.14
N ARG A 133 57.03 -30.69 -5.24
CA ARG A 133 58.27 -30.08 -4.71
C ARG A 133 59.12 -31.13 -4.00
N GLN A 134 58.53 -31.91 -3.10
CA GLN A 134 59.23 -32.96 -2.36
C GLN A 134 59.79 -34.02 -3.31
N ARG A 135 59.00 -34.45 -4.30
CA ARG A 135 59.44 -35.40 -5.34
C ARG A 135 60.66 -34.88 -6.12
N LEU A 136 60.60 -33.64 -6.62
CA LEU A 136 61.72 -33.02 -7.34
C LEU A 136 62.97 -32.87 -6.46
N LEU A 137 62.77 -32.54 -5.18
CA LEU A 137 63.85 -32.45 -4.21
C LEU A 137 64.53 -33.82 -4.00
N GLN A 138 63.77 -34.90 -3.83
CA GLN A 138 64.34 -36.24 -3.69
C GLN A 138 65.11 -36.68 -4.95
N GLU A 139 64.57 -36.43 -6.15
CA GLU A 139 65.17 -36.88 -7.41
C GLU A 139 66.44 -36.11 -7.81
N HIS A 140 66.51 -34.82 -7.48
CA HIS A 140 67.54 -33.91 -8.01
C HIS A 140 68.44 -33.26 -6.96
N ALA A 141 68.07 -33.17 -5.68
CA ALA A 141 68.85 -32.42 -4.69
C ALA A 141 70.25 -33.01 -4.49
N THR A 142 70.39 -34.33 -4.47
CA THR A 142 71.69 -35.01 -4.33
C THR A 142 72.62 -34.72 -5.51
N LYS A 143 72.08 -34.60 -6.73
CA LYS A 143 72.84 -34.30 -7.96
C LYS A 143 73.19 -32.81 -8.08
N LEU A 144 72.38 -31.94 -7.49
CA LEU A 144 72.55 -30.48 -7.51
C LEU A 144 73.23 -29.95 -6.23
N LEU A 145 73.78 -30.83 -5.41
CA LEU A 145 74.48 -30.48 -4.19
C LEU A 145 75.65 -29.53 -4.51
N GLY A 146 75.54 -28.28 -4.05
CA GLY A 146 76.50 -27.20 -4.32
C GLY A 146 76.02 -26.11 -5.29
N TYR A 147 74.94 -26.33 -6.03
CA TYR A 147 74.29 -25.33 -6.91
C TYR A 147 72.85 -25.03 -6.51
N LEU A 148 72.41 -25.52 -5.33
CA LEU A 148 71.05 -25.32 -4.86
C LEU A 148 70.85 -23.87 -4.35
N PRO A 149 69.85 -23.12 -4.85
CA PRO A 149 69.56 -21.77 -4.38
C PRO A 149 69.14 -21.72 -2.91
N LYS A 150 69.41 -20.58 -2.24
CA LYS A 150 68.93 -20.32 -0.87
C LYS A 150 67.40 -20.33 -0.84
N GLY A 151 66.81 -20.95 0.20
CA GLY A 151 65.35 -21.00 0.43
C GLY A 151 64.61 -22.16 -0.25
N VAL A 152 65.32 -23.07 -0.91
CA VAL A 152 64.73 -24.28 -1.50
C VAL A 152 64.33 -25.32 -0.44
N LEU A 153 65.14 -25.46 0.61
CA LEU A 153 64.82 -26.24 1.81
C LEU A 153 64.27 -25.27 2.85
N ARG A 154 63.01 -25.46 3.27
CA ARG A 154 62.26 -24.51 4.12
C ARG A 154 62.41 -24.83 5.59
N ASP A 155 62.09 -26.06 5.97
CA ASP A 155 62.02 -26.49 7.36
C ASP A 155 62.97 -27.67 7.63
N SER A 156 63.22 -27.97 8.91
CA SER A 156 64.03 -29.14 9.32
C SER A 156 63.48 -30.46 8.78
N GLN A 157 62.16 -30.53 8.55
CA GLN A 157 61.49 -31.67 7.94
C GLN A 157 61.97 -31.96 6.51
N ASP A 158 62.30 -30.93 5.73
CA ASP A 158 62.86 -31.11 4.39
C ASP A 158 64.27 -31.70 4.44
N LEU A 159 65.03 -31.36 5.49
CA LEU A 159 66.38 -31.84 5.69
C LEU A 159 66.42 -33.30 6.11
N ASP A 160 65.40 -33.75 6.86
CA ASP A 160 65.26 -35.12 7.33
C ASP A 160 64.96 -36.13 6.20
N MET A 161 64.56 -35.65 5.01
CA MET A 161 64.32 -36.51 3.84
C MET A 161 65.61 -37.01 3.16
N PHE A 162 66.78 -36.51 3.56
CA PHE A 162 68.07 -36.80 2.94
C PHE A 162 69.05 -37.51 3.89
N ASP A 163 70.02 -38.22 3.33
CA ASP A 163 71.05 -38.93 4.10
C ASP A 163 71.95 -37.98 4.92
N GLU A 164 72.54 -38.48 6.01
CA GLU A 164 73.45 -37.72 6.89
C GLU A 164 74.63 -37.07 6.15
N ASN A 165 75.14 -37.73 5.09
CA ASN A 165 76.19 -37.18 4.24
C ASN A 165 75.75 -35.91 3.48
N PHE A 166 74.48 -35.84 3.07
CA PHE A 166 73.91 -34.67 2.41
C PHE A 166 73.72 -33.53 3.39
N LYS A 167 73.21 -33.84 4.60
CA LYS A 167 73.03 -32.86 5.69
C LYS A 167 74.36 -32.19 6.06
N ASP A 168 75.41 -32.99 6.23
CA ASP A 168 76.75 -32.49 6.56
C ASP A 168 77.33 -31.61 5.45
N ALA A 169 77.21 -32.02 4.18
CA ALA A 169 77.72 -31.27 3.04
C ALA A 169 76.96 -29.95 2.82
N TYR A 170 75.64 -29.97 2.99
CA TYR A 170 74.81 -28.78 2.88
C TYR A 170 75.10 -27.78 4.03
N SER A 171 75.23 -28.27 5.27
CA SER A 171 75.50 -27.44 6.45
C SER A 171 76.91 -26.83 6.47
N LYS A 172 77.95 -27.61 6.10
CA LYS A 172 79.33 -27.10 6.03
C LYS A 172 79.47 -25.97 5.02
N ARG A 173 78.89 -26.12 3.83
CA ARG A 173 78.97 -25.11 2.78
C ARG A 173 78.05 -23.91 3.02
N TYR A 174 76.91 -24.11 3.68
CA TYR A 174 76.09 -22.99 4.15
C TYR A 174 76.91 -22.10 5.09
N LYS A 175 77.69 -22.69 6.02
CA LYS A 175 78.63 -21.93 6.87
C LYS A 175 79.76 -21.26 6.09
N GLU A 176 80.43 -21.98 5.19
CA GLU A 176 81.54 -21.43 4.38
C GLU A 176 81.09 -20.23 3.52
N PHE A 177 79.90 -20.30 2.90
CA PHE A 177 79.37 -19.20 2.09
C PHE A 177 79.04 -17.94 2.91
N TRP A 178 78.61 -18.09 4.18
CA TRP A 178 78.41 -16.94 5.09
C TRP A 178 79.73 -16.36 5.61
N GLU A 179 80.77 -17.18 5.75
CA GLU A 179 82.12 -16.70 6.05
C GLU A 179 82.70 -15.93 4.84
N GLU A 180 82.49 -16.42 3.62
CA GLU A 180 82.96 -15.81 2.36
C GLU A 180 82.24 -14.48 2.01
N ASP A 181 80.92 -14.38 2.19
CA ASP A 181 80.16 -13.12 2.02
C ASP A 181 80.52 -12.07 3.10
N SER A 182 80.88 -12.52 4.32
CA SER A 182 81.31 -11.63 5.39
C SER A 182 82.72 -11.07 5.13
N GLU A 183 83.61 -11.87 4.54
CA GLU A 183 84.95 -11.45 4.12
C GLU A 183 84.94 -10.59 2.84
N SER A 184 84.01 -10.84 1.90
CA SER A 184 83.84 -10.03 0.68
C SER A 184 83.22 -8.65 0.93
N SER A 185 82.62 -8.41 2.09
CA SER A 185 82.08 -7.09 2.47
C SER A 185 83.14 -6.16 3.11
N GLY A 186 84.36 -6.66 3.31
CA GLY A 186 85.53 -5.87 3.70
C GLY A 186 86.21 -5.24 2.47
N ALA A 187 85.89 -3.98 2.18
CA ALA A 187 86.50 -3.21 1.10
C ALA A 187 88.03 -3.07 1.25
N PRO A 188 88.84 -3.22 0.18
CA PRO A 188 90.22 -2.73 0.17
C PRO A 188 90.24 -1.20 0.10
N ALA A 189 91.15 -0.60 0.86
CA ALA A 189 91.38 0.85 1.01
C ALA A 189 91.86 1.54 -0.27
#